data_AF-A0A8X7UT65-F1
#
_entry.id   AF-A0A8X7UT65-F1
#
_cell.length_a   1.000
_cell.length_b   1.000
_cell.length_c   1.000
_cell.angle_alpha   90.00
_cell.angle_beta   90.00
_cell.angle_gamma   90.00
#
_symmetry.space_group_name_H-M   'P 1'
#
loop_
_entity.id
_entity.type
_entity.pdbx_description
1 polymer ?
#
loop_
_entity_poly.entity_id
_entity_poly.type
_entity_poly.pdbx_seq_one_letter_code
_entity_poly.pdbx_strand_id
1 'polypeptide(L)'
;MTGYDMPRGTMLLTNMWAMHRDPMLWKEPERFKPERFEEQGEDTALAQRFVCFALGSMIQCFEWRRVDGKCVDMAEGKGASMPKATPLRAMCKARPIVGKVM
;
A
#
# COMPACT_ATOMS: atom_id res chain seq x y z
N MET A 1 -10.99 -33.16 -9.02
CA MET A 1 -10.70 -32.30 -7.87
C MET A 1 -9.31 -32.62 -7.37
N THR A 2 -8.32 -31.80 -7.72
CA THR A 2 -6.95 -31.91 -7.20
C THR A 2 -6.90 -31.17 -5.86
N GLY A 3 -6.97 -31.92 -4.76
CA GLY A 3 -6.70 -31.39 -3.43
C GLY A 3 -5.25 -31.67 -3.03
N TYR A 4 -4.69 -30.86 -2.15
CA TYR A 4 -3.42 -31.13 -1.48
C TYR A 4 -3.71 -31.69 -0.09
N ASP A 5 -2.98 -32.73 0.32
CA ASP A 5 -3.04 -33.24 1.69
C ASP A 5 -2.18 -32.35 2.61
N MET A 6 -2.81 -31.75 3.62
CA MET A 6 -2.19 -30.80 4.54
C MET A 6 -2.30 -31.37 5.96
N PRO A 7 -1.19 -31.86 6.55
CA PRO A 7 -1.19 -32.42 7.89
C PRO A 7 -1.69 -31.44 8.95
N ARG A 8 -2.36 -31.97 9.98
CA ARG A 8 -2.79 -31.18 11.14
C ARG A 8 -1.59 -30.47 11.78
N GLY A 9 -1.73 -29.18 12.06
CA GLY A 9 -0.69 -28.34 12.65
C GLY A 9 0.19 -27.60 11.64
N THR A 10 -0.04 -27.78 10.33
CA THR A 10 0.65 -26.99 9.29
C THR A 10 0.23 -25.52 9.36
N MET A 11 1.19 -24.61 9.46
CA MET A 11 0.95 -23.17 9.35
C MET A 11 0.93 -22.77 7.86
N LEU A 12 -0.20 -22.22 7.41
CA LEU A 12 -0.33 -21.67 6.06
C LEU A 12 0.00 -20.17 6.09
N LEU A 13 0.97 -19.77 5.29
CA LEU A 13 1.31 -18.37 5.05
C LEU A 13 0.77 -17.97 3.68
N THR A 14 -0.17 -17.03 3.65
CA THR A 14 -0.68 -16.47 2.40
C THR A 14 0.24 -15.37 1.92
N ASN A 15 0.90 -15.58 0.77
CA ASN A 15 1.70 -14.55 0.13
C ASN A 15 0.79 -13.56 -0.61
N MET A 16 0.16 -12.66 0.15
CA MET A 16 -0.77 -11.65 -0.39
C MET A 16 -0.12 -10.78 -1.48
N TRP A 17 1.19 -10.55 -1.41
CA TRP A 17 1.91 -9.77 -2.42
C TRP A 17 1.94 -10.45 -3.77
N ALA A 18 2.33 -11.73 -3.79
CA ALA A 18 2.35 -12.52 -5.02
C ALA A 18 0.94 -12.60 -5.60
N MET A 19 -0.07 -12.82 -4.75
CA MET A 19 -1.47 -12.87 -5.17
C MET A 19 -1.96 -11.54 -5.76
N HIS A 20 -1.62 -10.40 -5.15
CA HIS A 20 -2.00 -9.07 -5.66
C HIS A 20 -1.22 -8.66 -6.92
N ARG A 21 -0.11 -9.36 -7.25
CA ARG A 21 0.72 -9.10 -8.43
C ARG A 21 0.61 -10.16 -9.52
N ASP A 22 -0.22 -11.16 -9.32
CA ASP A 22 -0.42 -12.24 -10.29
C ASP A 22 -1.15 -11.71 -11.54
N PRO A 23 -0.51 -11.75 -12.73
CA PRO A 23 -1.16 -11.30 -13.98
C PRO A 23 -2.31 -12.20 -14.43
N MET A 24 -2.43 -13.43 -13.91
CA MET A 24 -3.59 -14.29 -14.17
C MET A 24 -4.84 -13.82 -13.42
N LEU A 25 -4.66 -13.17 -12.27
CA LEU A 25 -5.75 -12.66 -11.44
C LEU A 25 -6.04 -11.17 -11.70
N TRP A 26 -5.00 -10.38 -11.97
CA TRP A 26 -5.09 -8.92 -12.07
C TRP A 26 -4.58 -8.41 -13.41
N LYS A 27 -5.40 -7.65 -14.14
CA LYS A 27 -4.95 -6.96 -15.37
C LYS A 27 -4.02 -5.80 -15.01
N GLU A 28 -2.80 -5.78 -15.56
CA GLU A 28 -1.78 -4.76 -15.27
C GLU A 28 -1.48 -4.65 -13.74
N PRO A 29 -0.98 -5.72 -13.11
CA PRO A 29 -0.82 -5.82 -11.65
C PRO A 29 0.17 -4.79 -11.07
N GLU A 30 1.21 -4.44 -11.82
CA GLU A 30 2.26 -3.50 -11.39
C GLU A 30 1.84 -2.03 -11.50
N ARG A 31 0.68 -1.73 -12.11
CA ARG A 31 0.18 -0.36 -12.23
C ARG A 31 -0.74 -0.03 -11.07
N PHE A 32 -0.44 1.07 -10.37
CA PHE A 32 -1.36 1.66 -9.40
C PHE A 32 -2.61 2.18 -10.14
N LYS A 33 -3.74 1.50 -9.94
CA LYS A 33 -5.06 1.78 -10.53
C LYS A 33 -6.12 1.65 -9.44
N PRO A 34 -6.28 2.67 -8.57
CA PRO A 34 -7.20 2.60 -7.43
C PRO A 34 -8.66 2.39 -7.84
N GLU A 35 -9.03 2.82 -9.05
CA GLU A 35 -10.38 2.70 -9.62
C GLU A 35 -10.83 1.24 -9.75
N ARG A 36 -9.89 0.28 -9.78
CA ARG A 36 -10.16 -1.15 -9.83
C ARG A 36 -11.00 -1.65 -8.64
N PHE A 37 -10.99 -0.92 -7.53
CA PHE A 37 -11.62 -1.34 -6.27
C PHE A 37 -12.91 -0.57 -5.96
N GLU A 38 -13.39 0.28 -6.87
CA GLU A 38 -14.56 1.13 -6.63
C GLU A 38 -15.89 0.35 -6.62
N GLU A 39 -15.94 -0.85 -7.21
CA GLU A 39 -17.14 -1.70 -7.27
C GLU A 39 -17.25 -2.75 -6.13
N GLN A 40 -16.44 -2.63 -5.06
CA GLN A 40 -16.45 -3.58 -3.94
C GLN A 40 -17.49 -3.24 -2.85
N GLY A 41 -18.07 -4.28 -2.21
CA GLY A 41 -19.21 -4.18 -1.28
C GLY A 41 -18.97 -3.43 0.05
N GLU A 42 -20.02 -3.30 0.87
CA GLU A 42 -20.10 -2.39 2.04
C GLU A 42 -18.97 -2.53 3.08
N ASP A 43 -18.46 -3.74 3.36
CA ASP A 43 -17.50 -3.96 4.46
C ASP A 43 -16.08 -3.45 4.16
N THR A 44 -15.68 -3.43 2.89
CA THR A 44 -14.40 -2.82 2.44
C THR A 44 -14.42 -1.29 2.52
N ALA A 45 -15.60 -0.68 2.66
CA ALA A 45 -15.77 0.76 2.47
C ALA A 45 -15.12 1.60 3.59
N LEU A 46 -15.17 1.18 4.87
CA LEU A 46 -14.68 2.04 5.96
C LEU A 46 -13.14 2.11 6.02
N ALA A 47 -12.46 0.97 5.93
CA ALA A 47 -11.01 0.92 5.93
C ALA A 47 -10.43 1.66 4.71
N GLN A 48 -11.02 1.45 3.54
CA GLN A 48 -10.66 2.17 2.32
C GLN A 48 -10.90 3.67 2.45
N ARG A 49 -12.06 4.10 2.99
CA ARG A 49 -12.35 5.53 3.23
C ARG A 49 -11.35 6.15 4.19
N PHE A 50 -10.97 5.47 5.26
CA PHE A 50 -9.98 5.97 6.22
C PHE A 50 -8.60 6.14 5.55
N VAL A 51 -8.15 5.13 4.80
CA VAL A 51 -6.86 5.19 4.07
C VAL A 51 -6.88 6.31 3.04
N CYS A 52 -7.94 6.42 2.23
CA CYS A 52 -8.09 7.48 1.24
C CYS A 52 -8.14 8.87 1.88
N PHE A 53 -8.86 9.03 2.99
CA PHE A 53 -8.92 10.30 3.72
C PHE A 53 -7.55 10.68 4.26
N ALA A 54 -6.86 9.76 4.95
CA ALA A 54 -5.52 9.99 5.50
C ALA A 54 -4.51 10.36 4.40
N LEU A 55 -4.50 9.61 3.28
CA LEU A 55 -3.66 9.91 2.12
C LEU A 55 -4.00 11.28 1.51
N GLY A 56 -5.29 11.56 1.33
CA GLY A 56 -5.78 12.84 0.83
C GLY A 56 -5.33 14.01 1.70
N SER A 57 -5.50 13.90 3.02
CA SER A 57 -4.98 14.89 3.98
C SER A 57 -3.47 15.06 3.85
N MET A 58 -2.71 13.97 3.75
CA MET A 58 -1.25 14.02 3.62
C MET A 58 -0.80 14.73 2.34
N ILE A 59 -1.48 14.49 1.22
CA ILE A 59 -1.17 15.10 -0.08
C ILE A 59 -1.55 16.58 -0.11
N GLN A 60 -2.73 16.92 0.42
CA GLN A 60 -3.28 18.28 0.37
C GLN A 60 -2.65 19.21 1.41
N CYS A 61 -2.38 18.71 2.61
CA CYS A 61 -1.87 19.54 3.71
C CYS A 61 -0.35 19.69 3.69
N PHE A 62 0.39 18.83 2.99
CA PHE A 62 1.84 18.82 3.04
C PHE A 62 2.51 18.85 1.67
N GLU A 63 3.69 19.43 1.63
CA GLU A 63 4.66 19.33 0.54
C GLU A 63 5.70 18.28 0.94
N TRP A 64 5.87 17.26 0.09
CA TRP A 64 6.77 16.14 0.33
C TRP A 64 8.01 16.27 -0.55
N ARG A 65 9.19 16.13 0.06
CA ARG A 65 10.46 16.10 -0.66
C ARG A 65 11.32 14.93 -0.22
N ARG A 66 12.11 14.42 -1.16
CA ARG A 66 13.16 13.44 -0.86
C ARG A 66 14.31 14.16 -0.16
N VAL A 67 14.97 13.48 0.78
CA VAL A 67 16.04 14.08 1.59
C VAL A 67 17.24 14.49 0.73
N ASP A 68 17.62 13.65 -0.24
CA ASP A 68 18.80 13.85 -1.10
C ASP A 68 18.45 13.96 -2.60
N GLY A 69 17.16 14.10 -2.93
CA GLY A 69 16.66 14.17 -4.31
C GLY A 69 16.75 12.86 -5.12
N LYS A 70 17.42 11.81 -4.61
CA LYS A 70 17.62 10.54 -5.34
C LYS A 70 16.35 9.71 -5.38
N CYS A 71 16.28 8.73 -6.28
CA CYS A 71 15.17 7.76 -6.27
C CYS A 71 15.14 6.97 -4.96
N VAL A 72 13.93 6.81 -4.42
CA VAL A 72 13.71 5.99 -3.22
C VAL A 72 13.95 4.53 -3.62
N ASP A 73 14.84 3.87 -2.91
CA ASP A 73 15.06 2.43 -3.05
C ASP A 73 13.83 1.66 -2.55
N MET A 74 13.23 0.86 -3.44
CA MET A 74 12.05 0.06 -3.17
C MET A 74 12.38 -1.42 -2.95
N ALA A 75 13.67 -1.78 -2.87
CA ALA A 75 14.10 -3.14 -2.55
C ALA A 75 13.49 -3.63 -1.23
N GLU A 76 13.11 -4.90 -1.20
CA GLU A 76 12.48 -5.53 -0.05
C GLU A 76 13.52 -5.93 1.01
N GLY A 77 13.22 -5.63 2.26
CA GLY A 77 13.97 -6.05 3.44
C GLY A 77 13.36 -7.29 4.07
N LYS A 78 14.02 -7.81 5.12
CA LYS A 78 13.54 -9.02 5.82
C LYS A 78 12.31 -8.70 6.68
N GLY A 79 11.20 -9.44 6.47
CA GLY A 79 10.03 -9.38 7.35
C GLY A 79 8.76 -9.92 6.71
N ALA A 80 7.72 -10.18 7.50
CA ALA A 80 6.45 -10.74 7.02
C ALA A 80 5.61 -9.75 6.19
N SER A 81 5.85 -8.44 6.37
CA SER A 81 5.09 -7.36 5.70
C SER A 81 5.84 -6.74 4.52
N MET A 82 6.88 -7.40 4.02
CA MET A 82 7.76 -6.87 2.96
C MET A 82 8.22 -5.44 3.25
N PRO A 83 8.90 -5.21 4.39
CA PRO A 83 9.40 -3.89 4.72
C PRO A 83 10.37 -3.42 3.63
N LYS A 84 10.59 -2.11 3.50
CA LYS A 84 11.68 -1.62 2.66
C LYS A 84 13.02 -2.00 3.27
N ALA A 85 13.97 -2.44 2.45
CA ALA A 85 15.34 -2.74 2.85
C ALA A 85 15.99 -1.51 3.50
N THR A 86 15.73 -0.35 2.91
CA THR A 86 16.11 0.95 3.47
C THR A 86 14.84 1.69 3.93
N PRO A 87 14.70 2.02 5.23
CA PRO A 87 13.54 2.77 5.72
C PRO A 87 13.34 4.10 4.98
N LEU A 88 12.09 4.43 4.65
CA LEU A 88 11.78 5.69 3.96
C LEU A 88 12.12 6.87 4.85
N ARG A 89 12.91 7.80 4.32
CA ARG A 89 13.11 9.13 4.89
C ARG A 89 12.59 10.16 3.90
N ALA A 90 11.72 11.05 4.38
CA ALA A 90 11.15 12.12 3.59
C ALA A 90 11.07 13.40 4.43
N MET A 91 11.21 14.55 3.77
CA MET A 91 10.93 15.84 4.37
C MET A 91 9.47 16.19 4.10
N CYS A 92 8.79 16.67 5.14
CA CYS A 92 7.39 17.05 5.09
C CYS A 92 7.27 18.51 5.57
N LYS A 93 6.70 19.39 4.74
CA LYS A 93 6.45 20.79 5.08
C LYS A 93 4.96 21.08 4.98
N ALA A 94 4.35 21.61 6.03
CA ALA A 94 2.95 22.02 5.98
C ALA A 94 2.75 23.11 4.91
N ARG A 95 1.68 22.99 4.13
CA ARG A 95 1.30 23.98 3.13
C ARG A 95 0.64 25.20 3.81
N PRO A 96 0.74 26.41 3.24
CA PRO A 96 0.15 27.62 3.81
C PRO A 96 -1.37 27.54 4.04
N ILE A 97 -2.07 26.71 3.26
CA ILE A 97 -3.53 26.51 3.39
C ILE A 97 -3.92 25.96 4.77
N VAL A 98 -3.04 25.19 5.42
CA VAL A 98 -3.31 24.58 6.72
C VAL A 98 -3.47 25.65 7.81
N GLY A 99 -2.70 26.74 7.75
CA GLY A 99 -2.79 27.84 8.70
C GLY A 99 -3.95 28.81 8.45
N LYS A 100 -4.76 28.60 7.40
CA LYS A 100 -5.98 29.40 7.12
C LYS A 100 -7.27 28.68 7.53
N VAL A 101 -7.18 27.41 7.92
CA VAL A 101 -8.33 26.55 8.29
C VAL A 101 -8.40 26.33 9.81
N MET A 102 -7.34 26.69 10.55
CA MET A 102 -7.32 26.85 12.00
C MET A 102 -7.39 28.33 12.34
#